data_AF-A0A0S8FQ45-F1
#
_entry.id   AF-A0A0S8FQ45-F1
#
_cell.length_a   1.000
_cell.length_b   1.000
_cell.length_c   1.000
_cell.angle_alpha   90.00
_cell.angle_beta   90.00
_cell.angle_gamma   90.00
#
_symmetry.space_group_name_H-M   'P 1'
#
loop_
_entity.id
_entity.type
_entity.pdbx_description
1 polymer ?
#
loop_
_entity_poly.entity_id
_entity_poly.type
_entity_poly.pdbx_seq_one_letter_code
_entity_poly.pdbx_strand_id
1 'polypeptide(L)'
;ENFLGKIEAIQPADILFVDAVEFGGPPGAIGFFGGERFEVQSVSTHSAGLSPLMDFLDQACKAVCYVLAVQPADTGYEAQMSEPVRRAVEEIVSSPVWLERRG
;
A
#
# COMPACT_ATOMS: atom_id res chain seq x y z
N GLU A 1 10.97 9.71 6.85
CA GLU A 1 10.23 10.36 7.95
C GLU A 1 9.55 9.30 8.79
N ASN A 2 9.61 9.39 10.13
CA ASN A 2 9.01 8.38 11.01
C ASN A 2 7.59 8.82 11.42
N PHE A 3 6.57 8.14 10.91
CA PHE A 3 5.15 8.41 11.20
C PHE A 3 4.56 7.53 12.30
N LEU A 4 5.36 6.62 12.87
CA LEU A 4 4.88 5.57 13.77
C LEU A 4 4.15 6.12 15.00
N GLY A 5 4.76 7.08 15.71
CA GLY A 5 4.15 7.67 16.89
C GLY A 5 2.88 8.48 16.60
N LYS A 6 2.71 9.00 15.37
CA LYS A 6 1.46 9.68 14.97
C LYS A 6 0.35 8.67 14.70
N ILE A 7 0.67 7.56 14.03
CA ILE A 7 -0.28 6.48 13.75
C ILE A 7 -0.74 5.85 15.06
N GLU A 8 0.19 5.57 15.98
CA GLU A 8 -0.14 5.06 17.32
C GLU A 8 -1.09 6.00 18.08
N ALA A 9 -0.84 7.31 18.05
CA ALA A 9 -1.70 8.28 18.74
C ALA A 9 -3.13 8.34 18.19
N ILE A 10 -3.33 8.02 16.91
CA ILE A 10 -4.65 8.02 16.25
C ILE A 10 -5.44 6.74 16.60
N GLN A 11 -4.77 5.65 16.98
CA GLN A 11 -5.38 4.34 17.25
C GLN A 11 -6.35 3.92 16.13
N PRO A 12 -5.90 3.81 14.87
CA PRO A 12 -6.77 3.45 13.77
C PRO A 12 -7.26 2.00 13.88
N ALA A 13 -8.51 1.75 13.52
CA ALA A 13 -9.02 0.38 13.35
C ALA A 13 -8.49 -0.26 12.07
N ASP A 14 -8.28 0.53 11.01
CA ASP A 14 -7.84 0.10 9.69
C ASP A 14 -6.72 1.01 9.16
N ILE A 15 -5.71 0.42 8.52
CA ILE A 15 -4.61 1.14 7.86
C ILE A 15 -4.51 0.66 6.42
N LEU A 16 -4.55 1.61 5.48
CA LEU A 16 -4.31 1.36 4.06
C LEU A 16 -2.94 1.92 3.65
N PHE A 17 -2.05 1.03 3.23
CA PHE A 17 -0.79 1.36 2.58
C PHE A 17 -1.00 1.45 1.07
N VAL A 18 -0.34 2.41 0.43
CA VAL A 18 -0.33 2.55 -1.03
C VAL A 18 1.11 2.54 -1.49
N ASP A 19 1.50 1.57 -2.33
CA ASP A 19 2.90 1.36 -2.71
C ASP A 19 3.05 0.78 -4.13
N ALA A 20 4.21 0.97 -4.74
CA ALA A 20 4.60 0.28 -5.96
C ALA A 20 5.14 -1.11 -5.60
N VAL A 21 4.44 -2.16 -6.01
CA VAL A 21 4.71 -3.53 -5.56
C VAL A 21 4.84 -4.45 -6.76
N GLU A 22 5.93 -5.21 -6.81
CA GLU A 22 6.14 -6.25 -7.81
C GLU A 22 5.35 -7.51 -7.42
N PHE A 23 4.26 -7.78 -8.15
CA PHE A 23 3.40 -8.95 -7.92
C PHE A 23 3.15 -9.77 -9.19
N GLY A 24 3.93 -9.55 -10.26
CA GLY A 24 3.87 -10.33 -11.50
C GLY A 24 2.70 -9.99 -12.44
N GLY A 25 2.02 -8.87 -12.21
CA GLY A 25 1.00 -8.35 -13.12
C GLY A 25 1.60 -7.59 -14.32
N PRO A 26 0.77 -7.14 -15.28
CA PRO A 26 1.22 -6.14 -16.26
C PRO A 26 1.44 -4.77 -15.59
N PRO A 27 2.36 -3.92 -16.08
CA PRO A 27 2.58 -2.59 -15.51
C PRO A 27 1.30 -1.77 -15.42
N GLY A 28 1.09 -1.12 -14.27
CA GLY A 28 -0.14 -0.38 -13.96
C GLY A 28 -1.30 -1.26 -13.47
N ALA A 29 -1.14 -2.58 -13.36
CA ALA A 29 -2.13 -3.41 -12.66
C ALA A 29 -2.27 -2.94 -11.21
N ILE A 30 -3.51 -2.88 -10.74
CA ILE A 30 -3.84 -2.52 -9.35
C ILE A 30 -4.15 -3.80 -8.60
N GLY A 31 -3.49 -4.01 -7.47
CA GLY A 31 -3.73 -5.11 -6.55
C GLY A 31 -4.24 -4.60 -5.21
N PHE A 32 -5.20 -5.30 -4.60
CA PHE A 32 -5.62 -5.04 -3.23
C PHE A 32 -5.35 -6.28 -2.38
N PHE A 33 -4.59 -6.08 -1.32
CA PHE A 33 -3.97 -7.12 -0.53
C PHE A 33 -4.19 -6.81 0.96
N GLY A 34 -4.37 -7.80 1.82
CA GLY A 34 -4.64 -7.59 3.25
C GLY A 34 -5.93 -8.27 3.73
N GLY A 35 -6.26 -8.08 5.00
CA GLY A 35 -7.36 -8.77 5.69
C GLY A 35 -6.88 -9.82 6.70
N GLU A 36 -7.74 -10.80 7.05
CA GLU A 36 -7.43 -11.84 8.04
C GLU A 36 -6.07 -12.50 7.73
N ARG A 37 -5.07 -12.17 8.55
CA ARG A 37 -3.66 -12.57 8.45
C ARG A 37 -3.12 -12.52 7.03
N PHE A 38 -2.68 -11.33 6.65
CA PHE A 38 -1.81 -11.14 5.50
C PHE A 38 -0.57 -12.04 5.63
N GLU A 39 -0.55 -13.19 4.95
CA GLU A 39 0.67 -13.98 4.78
C GLU A 39 1.55 -13.25 3.78
N VAL A 40 2.43 -12.41 4.31
CA VAL A 40 3.50 -11.63 3.68
C VAL A 40 4.30 -12.38 2.60
N GLN A 41 4.17 -13.71 2.50
CA GLN A 41 5.00 -14.60 1.71
C GLN A 41 4.83 -14.46 0.18
N SER A 42 3.81 -13.77 -0.32
CA SER A 42 3.54 -13.66 -1.77
C SER A 42 3.92 -12.32 -2.40
N VAL A 43 4.38 -11.36 -1.61
CA VAL A 43 4.74 -10.01 -2.10
C VAL A 43 6.27 -9.89 -2.18
N SER A 44 6.79 -9.64 -3.38
CA SER A 44 8.23 -9.58 -3.65
C SER A 44 8.96 -8.64 -2.68
N THR A 45 10.04 -9.15 -2.10
CA THR A 45 10.86 -8.61 -1.00
C THR A 45 11.62 -7.31 -1.28
N HIS A 46 11.26 -6.55 -2.32
CA HIS A 46 11.77 -5.19 -2.52
C HIS A 46 11.10 -4.14 -1.62
N SER A 47 10.05 -4.52 -0.89
CA SER A 47 9.39 -3.75 0.17
C SER A 47 9.88 -4.17 1.57
N ALA A 48 11.18 -4.37 1.78
CA ALA A 48 11.76 -4.95 3.01
C ALA A 48 11.36 -4.25 4.34
N GLY A 49 10.83 -3.02 4.28
CA GLY A 49 10.31 -2.30 5.45
C GLY A 49 8.80 -2.40 5.68
N LEU A 50 8.01 -2.82 4.69
CA LEU A 50 6.55 -2.74 4.76
C LEU A 50 5.94 -3.83 5.63
N SER A 51 6.40 -5.07 5.49
CA SER A 51 5.90 -6.20 6.28
C SER A 51 6.21 -6.07 7.78
N PRO A 52 7.46 -5.76 8.20
CA PRO A 52 7.75 -5.54 9.62
C PRO A 52 6.97 -4.35 10.21
N LEU A 53 6.69 -3.32 9.40
CA LEU A 53 5.89 -2.17 9.82
C LEU A 53 4.41 -2.55 10.02
N MET A 54 3.84 -3.34 9.12
CA MET A 54 2.47 -3.85 9.26
C MET A 54 2.34 -4.76 10.49
N ASP A 55 3.28 -5.68 10.68
CA ASP A 55 3.30 -6.56 11.85
C ASP A 55 3.40 -5.77 13.16
N PHE A 56 4.20 -4.71 13.18
CA PHE A 56 4.28 -3.81 14.32
C PHE A 56 2.95 -3.11 14.58
N LEU A 57 2.31 -2.56 13.54
CA LEU A 57 1.07 -1.80 13.68
C LEU A 57 -0.13 -2.67 14.05
N ASP A 58 -0.20 -3.90 13.52
CA ASP A 58 -1.17 -4.90 13.97
C ASP A 58 -0.99 -5.19 15.48
N GLN A 59 0.25 -5.36 15.94
CA GLN A 59 0.51 -5.63 17.34
C GLN A 59 0.25 -4.43 18.26
N ALA A 60 0.74 -3.25 17.89
CA ALA A 60 0.71 -2.02 18.68
C ALA A 60 -0.65 -1.32 18.67
N CYS A 61 -1.34 -1.30 17.53
CA CYS A 61 -2.60 -0.59 17.34
C CYS A 61 -3.81 -1.52 17.21
N LYS A 62 -3.63 -2.84 17.08
CA LYS A 62 -4.70 -3.79 16.71
C LYS A 62 -5.40 -3.41 15.39
N ALA A 63 -4.66 -2.72 14.53
CA ALA A 63 -5.17 -2.20 13.27
C ALA A 63 -5.09 -3.26 12.18
N VAL A 64 -6.18 -3.42 11.42
CA VAL A 64 -6.16 -4.28 10.23
C VAL A 64 -5.43 -3.55 9.12
N CYS A 65 -4.37 -4.17 8.59
CA CYS A 65 -3.54 -3.58 7.55
C CYS A 65 -3.93 -4.09 6.15
N TYR A 66 -3.97 -3.17 5.20
CA TYR A 66 -4.26 -3.41 3.79
C TYR A 66 -3.19 -2.73 2.91
N VAL A 67 -2.95 -3.26 1.72
CA VAL A 67 -2.08 -2.69 0.69
C VAL A 67 -2.88 -2.53 -0.60
N LEU A 68 -2.97 -1.30 -1.07
CA LEU A 68 -3.33 -0.96 -2.43
C LEU A 68 -2.04 -0.81 -3.25
N ALA A 69 -1.71 -1.86 -3.97
CA ALA A 69 -0.49 -1.99 -4.75
C ALA A 69 -0.70 -1.57 -6.20
N VAL A 70 0.32 -0.95 -6.80
CA VAL A 70 0.40 -0.77 -8.25
C VAL A 70 1.64 -1.48 -8.79
N GLN A 71 1.45 -2.33 -9.79
CA GLN A 71 2.54 -3.04 -10.45
C GLN A 71 3.45 -2.05 -11.19
N PRO A 72 4.73 -1.90 -10.82
CA PRO A 72 5.64 -1.02 -11.52
C PRO A 72 6.01 -1.56 -12.90
N ALA A 73 6.44 -0.67 -13.79
CA ALA A 73 7.12 -1.04 -15.04
C ALA A 73 8.64 -1.13 -14.85
N ASP A 74 9.20 -0.20 -14.07
CA ASP A 74 10.62 -0.05 -13.79
C ASP A 74 10.77 0.66 -12.43
N THR A 75 11.64 0.14 -11.57
CA THR A 75 11.99 0.70 -10.25
C THR A 75 13.46 1.13 -10.18
N GLY A 76 14.12 1.21 -11.33
CA GLY A 76 15.50 1.66 -11.48
C GLY A 76 15.72 3.09 -10.98
N TYR A 77 16.96 3.39 -10.64
CA TYR A 77 17.37 4.72 -10.21
C TYR A 77 17.06 5.75 -11.31
N GLU A 78 16.42 6.87 -10.95
CA GLU A 78 15.95 7.93 -11.86
C GLU A 78 14.94 7.47 -12.94
N ALA A 79 14.36 6.27 -12.82
CA ALA A 79 13.29 5.84 -13.71
C ALA A 79 12.05 6.75 -13.56
N GLN A 80 11.49 7.18 -14.69
CA GLN A 80 10.24 7.92 -14.69
C GLN A 80 9.05 6.98 -14.50
N MET A 81 7.99 7.49 -13.87
CA MET A 81 6.72 6.76 -13.79
C MET A 81 6.20 6.50 -15.20
N SER A 82 5.96 5.22 -15.50
CA SER A 82 5.43 4.83 -16.80
C SER A 82 3.96 5.26 -16.94
N GLU A 83 3.53 5.47 -18.19
CA GLU A 83 2.15 5.87 -18.49
C GLU A 83 1.09 4.92 -17.89
N PRO A 84 1.24 3.58 -17.95
CA PRO A 84 0.29 2.67 -17.30
C PRO A 84 0.19 2.87 -15.78
N VAL A 85 1.32 3.07 -15.10
CA VAL A 85 1.36 3.31 -13.65
C VAL A 85 0.72 4.66 -13.32
N ARG A 86 1.00 5.70 -14.11
CA ARG A 86 0.39 7.03 -13.93
C ARG A 86 -1.14 6.95 -14.01
N ARG A 87 -1.67 6.24 -15.01
CA ARG A 87 -3.12 6.05 -15.16
C ARG A 87 -3.74 5.29 -14.00
N ALA A 88 -3.06 4.26 -13.50
CA ALA A 88 -3.52 3.52 -12.32
C ALA A 88 -3.62 4.42 -11.09
N VAL A 89 -2.63 5.30 -10.87
CA VAL A 89 -2.67 6.28 -9.77
C VAL A 89 -3.82 7.28 -9.95
N GLU A 90 -4.05 7.75 -11.18
CA GLU A 90 -5.18 8.65 -11.49
C GLU A 90 -6.53 7.98 -11.24
N GLU A 91 -6.68 6.71 -11.61
CA GLU A 91 -7.87 5.90 -11.32
C GLU A 91 -8.09 5.77 -9.82
N ILE A 92 -7.03 5.43 -9.06
CA ILE A 92 -7.10 5.32 -7.60
C ILE A 92 -7.55 6.65 -7.01
N VAL A 93 -6.87 7.76 -7.30
CA VAL A 93 -7.15 9.06 -6.65
C VAL A 93 -8.51 9.64 -7.03
N SER A 94 -8.99 9.42 -8.27
CA SER A 94 -10.30 9.90 -8.72
C SER A 94 -11.47 9.01 -8.28
N SER A 95 -11.20 7.89 -7.62
CA SER A 95 -12.23 6.95 -7.21
C SER A 95 -13.21 7.57 -6.20
N PRO A 96 -14.53 7.43 -6.42
CA PRO A 96 -15.55 8.05 -5.56
C PRO A 96 -15.59 7.50 -4.13
N VAL A 97 -14.98 6.33 -3.87
CA VAL A 97 -14.86 5.74 -2.51
C VAL A 97 -14.21 6.71 -1.52
N TRP A 98 -13.34 7.61 -1.98
CA TRP A 98 -12.71 8.59 -1.10
C TRP A 98 -13.64 9.74 -0.67
N LEU A 99 -14.75 9.96 -1.37
CA LEU A 99 -15.66 11.08 -1.12
C LEU A 99 -16.66 10.79 0.00
N GLU A 100 -16.92 9.52 0.30
CA GLU A 100 -17.96 9.10 1.25
C GLU A 100 -17.61 9.32 2.74
N ARG A 101 -16.40 9.80 3.06
CA ARG A 101 -15.93 9.94 4.46
C ARG A 101 -15.62 11.37 4.92
N ARG A 102 -16.26 12.40 4.34
CA ARG A 102 -16.23 13.78 4.91
C ARG A 102 -17.37 14.05 5.91
N GLY A 103 -17.78 13.04 6.68
CA GLY A 103 -18.81 13.13 7.72
C GLY A 103 -18.20 12.98 9.11
#